data_AF-A0A972RMB6-F1
#
_entry.id   AF-A0A972RMB6-F1
#
_cell.length_a   1.000
_cell.length_b   1.000
_cell.length_c   1.000
_cell.angle_alpha   90.00
_cell.angle_beta   90.00
_cell.angle_gamma   90.00
#
_symmetry.space_group_name_H-M   'P 1'
#
loop_
_entity.id
_entity.type
_entity.pdbx_description
1 polymer ?
#
loop_
_entity_poly.entity_id
_entity_poly.type
_entity_poly.pdbx_seq_one_letter_code
_entity_poly.pdbx_strand_id
1 'polypeptide(L)'
;MKHQHKNFGPWTTSLDSGSRMQLSTFWRQRMRRLPGLVSTGRTPRQTLGVAIVLAVAVGLLPLVELVPAAQVDGVAKGNVTSETQEALQRRTRQKDMINQLAELHGYKLEPGQLLKHIGEPFPELREELRHLLSNSVNPGDEMKSEAILFLSAPEEETRVAMFRVKIATLEDVLKNVLHLERQQFECHESVLDSAFPGDWVMSWDAWDFRLPTVEEVASLEEIFNEELPSKLTLEWKQVEKTALIVKGDYEFSPLPRKEGKPVVVEGEEEGFFLFPVLRRGSLHTFSSGSFQRLLQAIGEVVRLPVVNEINKLPNTPRFLWKYEGKIVSEHAPLDPDLEKTFLDSLSKQTGFQFVKEKRLVHKLFIKAEPTIELREKSN
;
A
#
# COMPACT_ATOMS: atom_id res chain seq x y z
N MET A 1 -17.16 1.20 43.95
CA MET A 1 -15.92 1.89 43.54
C MET A 1 -16.16 2.54 42.18
N LYS A 2 -16.03 3.87 42.07
CA LYS A 2 -16.24 4.61 40.83
C LYS A 2 -14.98 4.49 39.95
N HIS A 3 -15.11 3.98 38.73
CA HIS A 3 -14.04 4.01 37.74
C HIS A 3 -13.90 5.44 37.19
N GLN A 4 -12.78 6.09 37.51
CA GLN A 4 -12.37 7.34 36.87
C GLN A 4 -11.86 7.04 35.46
N HIS A 5 -12.50 7.63 34.45
CA HIS A 5 -11.96 7.72 33.10
C HIS A 5 -10.77 8.67 33.11
N LYS A 6 -9.56 8.15 32.80
CA LYS A 6 -8.40 8.99 32.49
C LYS A 6 -8.54 9.44 31.04
N ASN A 7 -9.04 10.67 30.85
CA ASN A 7 -8.92 11.37 29.58
C ASN A 7 -7.44 11.70 29.36
N PHE A 8 -6.82 11.01 28.41
CA PHE A 8 -5.51 11.38 27.89
C PHE A 8 -5.72 12.56 26.92
N GLY A 9 -5.08 13.70 27.22
CA GLY A 9 -5.12 14.87 26.35
C GLY A 9 -4.28 14.70 25.08
N PRO A 10 -4.34 15.64 24.12
CA PRO A 10 -3.70 15.55 22.79
C PRO A 10 -2.16 15.57 22.80
N TRP A 11 -1.53 15.44 23.97
CA TRP A 11 -0.08 15.57 24.18
C TRP A 11 0.58 14.34 24.81
N THR A 12 -0.14 13.25 25.07
CA THR A 12 0.46 12.02 25.59
C THR A 12 0.86 11.09 24.46
N THR A 13 2.17 10.89 24.31
CA THR A 13 2.75 9.77 23.56
C THR A 13 2.30 8.47 24.21
N SER A 14 1.34 7.77 23.61
CA SER A 14 1.20 6.33 23.89
C SER A 14 2.40 5.64 23.28
N LEU A 15 3.26 5.09 24.13
CA LEU A 15 4.24 4.09 23.73
C LEU A 15 3.43 2.91 23.18
N ASP A 16 3.39 2.78 21.87
CA ASP A 16 2.82 1.61 21.21
C ASP A 16 3.61 0.39 21.66
N SER A 17 2.92 -0.61 22.21
CA SER A 17 3.51 -1.84 22.75
C SER A 17 3.86 -2.85 21.64
N GLY A 18 4.20 -2.37 20.45
CA GLY A 18 4.78 -3.16 19.38
C GLY A 18 6.30 -3.26 19.51
N SER A 19 6.90 -4.34 19.02
CA SER A 19 8.35 -4.63 19.07
C SER A 19 9.24 -3.67 18.26
N ARG A 20 8.69 -2.59 17.70
CA ARG A 20 9.44 -1.53 17.02
C ARG A 20 9.01 -0.18 17.56
N MET A 21 9.94 0.51 18.23
CA MET A 21 9.79 1.94 18.55
C MET A 21 9.68 2.71 17.24
N GLN A 22 8.49 3.18 16.89
CA GLN A 22 8.32 4.16 15.81
C GLN A 22 8.11 5.53 16.43
N LEU A 23 9.02 6.47 16.12
CA LEU A 23 8.81 7.88 16.41
C LEU A 23 7.59 8.37 15.59
N SER A 24 6.71 9.14 16.22
CA SER A 24 5.61 9.80 15.52
C SER A 24 6.17 10.67 14.38
N THR A 25 5.37 10.85 13.32
CA THR A 25 5.67 11.74 12.18
C THR A 25 6.08 13.13 12.65
N PHE A 26 5.42 13.67 13.68
CA PHE A 26 5.81 14.90 14.38
C PHE A 26 7.29 14.89 14.82
N TRP A 27 7.74 13.85 15.52
CA TRP A 27 9.13 13.76 15.98
C TRP A 27 10.10 13.56 14.83
N ARG A 28 9.74 12.77 13.80
CA ARG A 28 10.58 12.64 12.60
C ARG A 28 10.76 13.98 11.89
N GLN A 29 9.69 14.74 11.71
CA GLN A 29 9.73 16.05 11.07
C GLN A 29 10.46 17.09 11.93
N ARG A 30 10.28 17.05 13.25
CA ARG A 30 11.01 17.91 14.20
C ARG A 30 12.50 17.59 14.21
N MET A 31 12.88 16.32 14.20
CA MET A 31 14.28 15.89 14.15
C MET A 31 14.95 16.27 12.83
N ARG A 32 14.23 16.19 11.69
CA ARG A 32 14.71 16.68 10.38
C ARG A 32 14.91 18.21 10.35
N ARG A 33 14.16 18.96 11.17
CA ARG A 33 14.26 20.42 11.28
C ARG A 33 15.26 20.91 12.33
N LEU A 34 15.86 20.01 13.12
CA LEU A 34 16.96 20.42 13.98
C LEU A 34 18.13 20.82 13.07
N PRO A 35 18.67 22.05 13.21
CA PRO A 35 19.92 22.39 12.54
C PRO A 35 20.92 21.31 12.93
N GLY A 36 21.52 20.65 11.94
CA GLY A 36 22.49 19.59 12.17
C GLY A 36 23.46 20.08 13.24
N LEU A 37 23.45 19.43 14.41
CA LEU A 37 24.40 19.72 15.47
C LEU A 37 25.76 19.46 14.84
N VAL A 38 26.37 20.53 14.35
CA VAL A 38 27.75 20.57 13.91
C VAL A 38 28.52 19.97 15.07
N SER A 39 29.05 18.76 14.86
CA SER A 39 30.04 18.16 15.73
C SER A 39 31.25 19.09 15.67
N THR A 40 31.24 20.15 16.48
CA THR A 40 32.39 20.99 16.73
C THR A 40 33.46 20.09 17.32
N GLY A 41 34.51 19.87 16.53
CA GLY A 41 35.57 18.92 16.79
C GLY A 41 36.14 19.07 18.19
N ARG A 42 36.09 17.97 18.94
CA ARG A 42 37.07 17.71 20.00
C ARG A 42 38.20 16.91 19.37
N THR A 43 39.35 17.55 19.26
CA THR A 43 40.64 16.91 19.04
C THR A 43 40.99 16.04 20.26
N PRO A 44 41.30 14.74 20.10
CA PRO A 44 42.10 14.03 21.07
C PRO A 44 43.56 14.02 20.61
N ARG A 45 44.40 14.79 21.31
CA ARG A 45 45.83 14.54 21.40
C ARG A 45 46.04 13.29 22.24
N GLN A 46 46.40 12.18 21.59
CA GLN A 46 47.18 11.06 22.14
C GLN A 46 47.63 10.21 20.94
N THR A 47 48.74 10.57 20.29
CA THR A 47 50.08 10.00 20.49
C THR A 47 50.18 8.49 20.25
N LEU A 48 50.89 8.18 19.15
CA LEU A 48 51.81 7.06 18.94
C LEU A 48 51.29 5.66 19.29
N GLY A 49 50.98 4.85 18.26
CA GLY A 49 51.04 3.40 18.45
C GLY A 49 50.31 2.49 17.47
N VAL A 50 50.07 2.83 16.19
CA VAL A 50 49.55 1.83 15.21
C VAL A 50 50.11 2.02 13.79
N ALA A 51 51.35 2.48 13.65
CA ALA A 51 51.98 2.66 12.33
C ALA A 51 52.75 1.41 11.81
N ILE A 52 52.59 0.22 12.41
CA ILE A 52 53.40 -0.97 12.07
C ILE A 52 52.57 -2.20 11.61
N VAL A 53 51.24 -2.14 11.58
CA VAL A 53 50.42 -3.30 11.14
C VAL A 53 49.88 -3.18 9.70
N LEU A 54 49.97 -2.01 9.07
CA LEU A 54 49.46 -1.78 7.71
C LEU A 54 50.51 -1.88 6.59
N ALA A 55 51.76 -2.22 6.92
CA ALA A 55 52.84 -2.42 5.93
C ALA A 55 53.12 -3.90 5.59
N VAL A 56 52.41 -4.86 6.21
CA VAL A 56 52.60 -6.30 5.95
C VAL A 56 51.39 -6.95 5.24
N ALA A 57 50.28 -6.22 5.05
CA ALA A 57 49.07 -6.75 4.40
C ALA A 57 48.93 -6.39 2.89
N VAL A 58 49.96 -5.83 2.26
CA VAL A 58 49.97 -5.49 0.81
C VAL A 58 50.84 -6.46 -0.01
N GLY A 59 51.45 -7.47 0.62
CA GLY A 59 52.44 -8.34 -0.02
C GLY A 59 51.98 -9.71 -0.51
N LEU A 60 50.71 -10.12 -0.35
CA LEU A 60 50.26 -11.48 -0.67
C LEU A 60 48.82 -11.53 -1.23
N LEU A 61 48.53 -10.74 -2.27
CA LEU A 61 47.43 -11.04 -3.17
C LEU A 61 47.99 -11.87 -4.34
N PRO A 62 47.49 -13.11 -4.58
CA PRO A 62 47.82 -13.82 -5.80
C PRO A 62 47.29 -13.01 -6.98
N LEU A 63 48.13 -12.86 -8.02
CA LEU A 63 47.72 -12.42 -9.34
C LEU A 63 46.55 -13.32 -9.78
N VAL A 64 45.34 -12.78 -9.71
CA VAL A 64 44.22 -13.30 -10.48
C VAL A 64 44.55 -12.93 -11.93
N GLU A 65 45.05 -13.91 -12.67
CA GLU A 65 45.06 -13.85 -14.12
C GLU A 65 43.63 -13.51 -14.56
N LEU A 66 43.49 -12.31 -15.13
CA LEU A 66 42.34 -11.96 -15.97
C LEU A 66 42.33 -12.97 -17.12
N VAL A 67 41.60 -14.06 -16.93
CA VAL A 67 41.17 -14.93 -18.01
C VAL A 67 40.48 -14.01 -19.01
N PRO A 68 40.99 -13.86 -20.24
CA PRO A 68 40.33 -13.05 -21.25
C PRO A 68 38.92 -13.61 -21.41
N ALA A 69 37.94 -12.71 -21.38
CA ALA A 69 36.54 -13.02 -21.62
C ALA A 69 36.48 -13.97 -22.83
N ALA A 70 36.16 -15.24 -22.55
CA ALA A 70 35.90 -16.20 -23.59
C ALA A 70 34.79 -15.57 -24.45
N GLN A 71 35.13 -15.26 -25.69
CA GLN A 71 34.18 -14.90 -26.72
C GLN A 71 33.11 -15.99 -26.75
N VAL A 72 31.97 -15.73 -26.13
CA VAL A 72 30.73 -16.44 -26.42
C VAL A 72 30.22 -15.87 -27.75
N ASP A 73 30.98 -16.14 -28.82
CA ASP A 73 30.59 -15.91 -30.19
C ASP A 73 29.49 -16.92 -30.53
N GLY A 74 28.24 -16.56 -30.19
CA GLY A 74 27.11 -17.46 -30.42
C GLY A 74 25.77 -16.98 -29.88
N VAL A 75 25.71 -15.92 -29.05
CA VAL A 75 24.43 -15.27 -28.76
C VAL A 75 24.09 -14.41 -29.96
N ALA A 76 23.21 -14.94 -30.81
CA ALA A 76 22.63 -14.22 -31.93
C ALA A 76 22.27 -12.80 -31.49
N LYS A 77 22.83 -11.79 -32.18
CA LYS A 77 22.36 -10.39 -32.16
C LYS A 77 20.98 -10.29 -32.82
N GLY A 78 20.09 -11.22 -32.47
CA GLY A 78 18.73 -11.29 -32.93
C GLY A 78 17.90 -10.36 -32.08
N ASN A 79 17.43 -9.30 -32.71
CA ASN A 79 16.11 -8.76 -32.41
C ASN A 79 15.84 -8.36 -30.95
N VAL A 80 16.78 -7.64 -30.32
CA VAL A 80 16.42 -6.55 -29.38
C VAL A 80 15.88 -5.37 -30.21
N THR A 81 14.91 -5.68 -31.07
CA THR A 81 14.40 -4.90 -32.20
C THR A 81 13.13 -4.21 -31.79
N SER A 82 13.00 -2.93 -32.12
CA SER A 82 11.77 -2.10 -32.10
C SER A 82 10.94 -2.09 -30.81
N GLU A 83 10.44 -3.23 -30.33
CA GLU A 83 9.58 -3.35 -29.14
C GLU A 83 10.24 -2.78 -27.87
N THR A 84 11.55 -3.00 -27.68
CA THR A 84 12.26 -2.42 -26.54
C THR A 84 12.40 -0.90 -26.66
N GLN A 85 12.58 -0.38 -27.88
CA GLN A 85 12.66 1.06 -28.14
C GLN A 85 11.29 1.73 -27.98
N GLU A 86 10.22 1.12 -28.50
CA GLU A 86 8.85 1.61 -28.32
C GLU A 86 8.44 1.61 -26.86
N ALA A 87 8.74 0.54 -26.11
CA ALA A 87 8.48 0.48 -24.67
C ALA A 87 9.25 1.58 -23.90
N LEU A 88 10.50 1.86 -24.26
CA LEU A 88 11.30 2.92 -23.65
C LEU A 88 10.75 4.31 -24.00
N GLN A 89 10.40 4.55 -25.27
CA GLN A 89 9.77 5.81 -25.71
C GLN A 89 8.44 6.03 -25.00
N ARG A 90 7.61 4.99 -24.87
CA ARG A 90 6.34 5.04 -24.14
C ARG A 90 6.55 5.38 -22.67
N ARG A 91 7.52 4.77 -21.99
CA ARG A 91 7.87 5.10 -20.59
C ARG A 91 8.36 6.54 -20.44
N THR A 92 9.19 6.99 -21.38
CA THR A 92 9.71 8.37 -21.38
C THR A 92 8.57 9.37 -21.57
N ARG A 93 7.71 9.16 -22.57
CA ARG A 93 6.51 9.99 -22.78
C ARG A 93 5.60 10.00 -21.56
N GLN A 94 5.35 8.83 -20.95
CA GLN A 94 4.54 8.73 -19.74
C GLN A 94 5.12 9.60 -18.62
N LYS A 95 6.43 9.49 -18.36
CA LYS A 95 7.14 10.29 -17.36
C LYS A 95 7.02 11.78 -17.64
N ASP A 96 7.25 12.21 -18.88
CA ASP A 96 7.19 13.62 -19.25
C ASP A 96 5.79 14.21 -19.05
N MET A 97 4.75 13.44 -19.35
CA MET A 97 3.35 13.85 -19.13
C MET A 97 3.01 13.96 -17.65
N ILE A 98 3.47 13.00 -16.82
CA ILE A 98 3.27 13.05 -15.36
C ILE A 98 3.94 14.29 -14.77
N ASN A 99 5.17 14.60 -15.19
CA ASN A 99 5.89 15.79 -14.73
C ASN A 99 5.16 17.08 -15.16
N GLN A 100 4.68 17.15 -16.40
CA GLN A 100 3.90 18.29 -16.87
C GLN A 100 2.57 18.46 -16.12
N LEU A 101 1.85 17.37 -15.82
CA LEU A 101 0.67 17.42 -14.97
C LEU A 101 1.01 17.95 -13.57
N ALA A 102 2.12 17.50 -12.99
CA ALA A 102 2.56 17.94 -11.68
C ALA A 102 2.95 19.42 -11.64
N GLU A 103 3.68 19.91 -12.64
CA GLU A 103 4.19 21.28 -12.71
C GLU A 103 3.15 22.30 -13.17
N LEU A 104 2.30 21.94 -14.14
CA LEU A 104 1.41 22.89 -14.82
C LEU A 104 -0.05 22.78 -14.36
N HIS A 105 -0.46 21.62 -13.85
CA HIS A 105 -1.85 21.31 -13.55
C HIS A 105 -2.10 20.95 -12.09
N GLY A 106 -1.10 21.15 -11.22
CA GLY A 106 -1.27 20.98 -9.78
C GLY A 106 -1.32 19.52 -9.31
N TYR A 107 -0.86 18.55 -10.12
CA TYR A 107 -0.74 17.13 -9.70
C TYR A 107 0.49 16.88 -8.81
N LYS A 108 0.76 17.82 -7.90
CA LYS A 108 1.85 17.78 -6.92
C LYS A 108 1.30 18.16 -5.56
N LEU A 109 1.84 17.52 -4.52
CA LEU A 109 1.56 17.88 -3.13
C LEU A 109 2.40 19.09 -2.71
N GLU A 110 1.77 20.01 -2.01
CA GLU A 110 2.47 21.10 -1.34
C GLU A 110 3.26 20.60 -0.12
N PRO A 111 4.30 21.33 0.35
CA PRO A 111 5.07 20.93 1.52
C PRO A 111 4.19 20.72 2.76
N GLY A 112 4.12 19.48 3.24
CA GLY A 112 3.32 19.09 4.41
C GLY A 112 1.91 18.60 4.09
N GLN A 113 1.47 18.67 2.82
CA GLN A 113 0.23 18.06 2.36
C GLN A 113 0.44 16.54 2.22
N LEU A 114 -0.52 15.76 2.72
CA LEU A 114 -0.47 14.29 2.68
C LEU A 114 -1.31 13.73 1.53
N LEU A 115 -2.41 14.41 1.23
CA LEU A 115 -3.40 14.02 0.25
C LEU A 115 -3.94 15.26 -0.46
N LYS A 116 -4.26 15.11 -1.74
CA LYS A 116 -4.92 16.12 -2.57
C LYS A 116 -5.88 15.44 -3.52
N HIS A 117 -7.05 16.03 -3.69
CA HIS A 117 -8.00 15.65 -4.72
C HIS A 117 -7.94 16.65 -5.88
N ILE A 118 -8.09 16.16 -7.10
CA ILE A 118 -8.15 16.95 -8.32
C ILE A 118 -9.49 16.61 -8.99
N GLY A 119 -10.48 17.47 -8.79
CA GLY A 119 -11.79 17.36 -9.42
C GLY A 119 -11.80 17.79 -10.89
N GLU A 120 -12.95 17.58 -11.55
CA GLU A 120 -13.19 18.06 -12.91
C GLU A 120 -13.27 19.60 -12.99
N PRO A 121 -12.95 20.21 -14.16
CA PRO A 121 -12.52 19.58 -15.41
C PRO A 121 -11.03 19.20 -15.42
N PHE A 122 -10.71 18.04 -16.01
CA PHE A 122 -9.33 17.60 -16.16
C PHE A 122 -8.63 18.29 -17.35
N PRO A 123 -7.30 18.49 -17.29
CA PRO A 123 -6.54 18.97 -18.45
C PRO A 123 -6.49 17.91 -19.56
N GLU A 124 -6.43 18.33 -20.83
CA GLU A 124 -6.34 17.41 -21.99
C GLU A 124 -5.17 16.42 -21.88
N LEU A 125 -4.05 16.88 -21.32
CA LEU A 125 -2.87 16.07 -21.06
C LEU A 125 -3.16 14.84 -20.19
N ARG A 126 -4.12 14.95 -19.27
CA ARG A 126 -4.56 13.83 -18.42
C ARG A 126 -5.29 12.77 -19.23
N GLU A 127 -6.12 13.17 -20.20
CA GLU A 127 -6.78 12.21 -21.11
C GLU A 127 -5.78 11.49 -22.02
N GLU A 128 -4.77 12.19 -22.54
CA GLU A 128 -3.69 11.53 -23.25
C GLU A 128 -2.94 10.52 -22.36
N LEU A 129 -2.66 10.88 -21.11
CA LEU A 129 -1.98 9.98 -20.17
C LEU A 129 -2.85 8.75 -19.91
N ARG A 130 -4.15 8.94 -19.71
CA ARG A 130 -5.12 7.86 -19.55
C ARG A 130 -5.07 6.90 -20.74
N HIS A 131 -5.10 7.40 -21.98
CA HIS A 131 -4.96 6.57 -23.18
C HIS A 131 -3.64 5.81 -23.23
N LEU A 132 -2.55 6.44 -22.80
CA LEU A 132 -1.23 5.80 -22.73
C LEU A 132 -1.19 4.66 -21.70
N LEU A 133 -1.91 4.80 -20.57
CA LEU A 133 -2.03 3.76 -19.53
C LEU A 133 -3.03 2.65 -19.94
N SER A 134 -4.10 3.01 -20.64
CA SER A 134 -5.20 2.13 -21.03
C SER A 134 -4.88 1.21 -22.22
N ASN A 135 -3.78 1.43 -22.96
CA ASN A 135 -3.32 0.51 -24.02
C ASN A 135 -2.90 -0.89 -23.52
N SER A 136 -3.22 -1.23 -22.26
CA SER A 136 -3.19 -2.57 -21.66
C SER A 136 -4.59 -3.20 -21.52
N VAL A 137 -5.65 -2.53 -22.01
CA VAL A 137 -7.07 -2.90 -21.87
C VAL A 137 -7.63 -3.36 -23.20
N ASN A 138 -8.55 -4.32 -23.16
CA ASN A 138 -9.26 -4.77 -24.35
C ASN A 138 -10.02 -3.59 -25.00
N PRO A 139 -9.90 -3.36 -26.32
CA PRO A 139 -10.48 -2.19 -27.01
C PRO A 139 -12.02 -2.04 -26.96
N GLY A 140 -12.74 -2.90 -26.25
CA GLY A 140 -14.21 -2.87 -26.10
C GLY A 140 -14.72 -2.32 -24.77
N ASP A 141 -13.85 -2.12 -23.78
CA ASP A 141 -14.25 -1.57 -22.48
C ASP A 141 -14.09 -0.04 -22.50
N GLU A 142 -15.10 0.66 -23.03
CA GLU A 142 -15.21 2.12 -22.88
C GLU A 142 -15.46 2.47 -21.39
N MET A 143 -14.39 2.60 -20.61
CA MET A 143 -14.46 3.16 -19.26
C MET A 143 -14.44 4.70 -19.35
N LYS A 144 -15.57 5.32 -18.97
CA LYS A 144 -15.80 6.77 -19.14
C LYS A 144 -15.23 7.66 -18.02
N SER A 145 -14.92 7.14 -16.84
CA SER A 145 -14.30 7.93 -15.76
C SER A 145 -13.42 7.06 -14.87
N GLU A 146 -12.16 6.84 -15.26
CA GLU A 146 -11.15 6.27 -14.37
C GLU A 146 -10.69 7.36 -13.38
N ALA A 147 -10.40 7.01 -12.13
CA ALA A 147 -9.64 7.86 -11.21
C ALA A 147 -8.17 7.45 -11.31
N ILE A 148 -7.28 8.41 -11.52
CA ILE A 148 -5.83 8.16 -11.56
C ILE A 148 -5.24 8.54 -10.21
N LEU A 149 -4.40 7.66 -9.67
CA LEU A 149 -3.66 7.90 -8.45
C LEU A 149 -2.22 8.27 -8.74
N PHE A 150 -1.84 9.46 -8.31
CA PHE A 150 -0.49 9.98 -8.40
C PHE A 150 0.20 9.80 -7.05
N LEU A 151 1.31 9.07 -7.06
CA LEU A 151 2.15 8.85 -5.90
C LEU A 151 3.34 9.82 -5.99
N SER A 152 3.29 10.86 -5.17
CA SER A 152 4.28 11.93 -5.13
C SER A 152 5.31 11.69 -4.03
N ALA A 153 6.58 11.74 -4.38
CA ALA A 153 7.69 11.71 -3.44
C ALA A 153 8.40 13.08 -3.43
N PRO A 154 8.85 13.62 -2.28
CA PRO A 154 9.43 14.96 -2.19
C PRO A 154 10.69 15.18 -3.06
N GLU A 155 11.46 14.12 -3.29
CA GLU A 155 12.76 14.14 -3.99
C GLU A 155 12.88 13.08 -5.09
N GLU A 156 11.84 12.28 -5.31
CA GLU A 156 11.82 11.27 -6.36
C GLU A 156 10.79 11.60 -7.44
N GLU A 157 10.92 10.88 -8.55
CA GLU A 157 9.98 10.91 -9.66
C GLU A 157 8.56 10.55 -9.20
N THR A 158 7.57 11.39 -9.53
CA THR A 158 6.15 11.08 -9.31
C THR A 158 5.81 9.80 -10.08
N ARG A 159 5.29 8.80 -9.36
CA ARG A 159 4.83 7.55 -9.95
C ARG A 159 3.32 7.60 -10.09
N VAL A 160 2.78 6.82 -11.02
CA VAL A 160 1.33 6.71 -11.21
C VAL A 160 0.90 5.28 -10.99
N ALA A 161 -0.13 5.13 -10.17
CA ALA A 161 -0.97 3.94 -10.07
C ALA A 161 -2.34 4.28 -10.66
N MET A 162 -2.95 3.34 -11.35
CA MET A 162 -4.28 3.52 -11.90
C MET A 162 -5.19 2.47 -11.29
N PHE A 163 -6.25 2.91 -10.61
CA PHE A 163 -7.31 2.00 -10.18
C PHE A 163 -8.52 2.21 -11.08
N ARG A 164 -8.93 1.11 -11.72
CA ARG A 164 -9.96 1.12 -12.75
C ARG A 164 -11.34 1.05 -12.10
N VAL A 165 -11.93 2.20 -11.90
CA VAL A 165 -13.33 2.36 -11.51
C VAL A 165 -14.06 3.11 -12.61
N LYS A 166 -15.37 2.86 -12.78
CA LYS A 166 -16.16 3.52 -13.83
C LYS A 166 -16.54 4.95 -13.45
N ILE A 167 -16.85 5.14 -12.18
CA ILE A 167 -17.06 6.40 -11.46
C ILE A 167 -16.62 6.05 -10.04
N ALA A 168 -15.62 6.74 -9.49
CA ALA A 168 -15.17 6.48 -8.14
C ALA A 168 -16.31 6.82 -7.15
N THR A 169 -16.64 5.88 -6.27
CA THR A 169 -17.49 6.15 -5.10
C THR A 169 -16.64 6.51 -3.89
N LEU A 170 -17.28 6.96 -2.81
CA LEU A 170 -16.59 7.17 -1.54
C LEU A 170 -15.94 5.87 -1.02
N GLU A 171 -16.60 4.71 -1.18
CA GLU A 171 -15.99 3.41 -0.86
C GLU A 171 -14.73 3.16 -1.69
N ASP A 172 -14.76 3.44 -2.99
CA ASP A 172 -13.58 3.31 -3.85
C ASP A 172 -12.44 4.20 -3.39
N VAL A 173 -12.72 5.42 -2.93
CA VAL A 173 -11.70 6.31 -2.38
C VAL A 173 -11.10 5.71 -1.11
N LEU A 174 -11.91 5.28 -0.15
CA LEU A 174 -11.41 4.68 1.09
C LEU A 174 -10.53 3.44 0.81
N LYS A 175 -10.96 2.61 -0.14
CA LYS A 175 -10.27 1.38 -0.52
C LYS A 175 -8.98 1.64 -1.30
N ASN A 176 -9.02 2.49 -2.32
CA ASN A 176 -7.91 2.65 -3.26
C ASN A 176 -6.93 3.76 -2.84
N VAL A 177 -7.41 4.78 -2.12
CA VAL A 177 -6.58 5.90 -1.63
C VAL A 177 -6.07 5.62 -0.21
N LEU A 178 -6.94 5.19 0.70
CA LEU A 178 -6.53 4.94 2.09
C LEU A 178 -6.20 3.47 2.41
N HIS A 179 -6.35 2.56 1.44
CA HIS A 179 -6.18 1.12 1.65
C HIS A 179 -7.02 0.57 2.83
N LEU A 180 -8.18 1.18 3.06
CA LEU A 180 -9.13 0.72 4.04
C LEU A 180 -10.07 -0.28 3.38
N GLU A 181 -9.95 -1.54 3.80
CA GLU A 181 -10.89 -2.59 3.42
C GLU A 181 -12.23 -2.40 4.16
N ARG A 182 -13.32 -2.94 3.61
CA ARG A 182 -14.70 -2.75 4.13
C ARG A 182 -14.83 -3.02 5.63
N GLN A 183 -14.13 -4.02 6.16
CA GLN A 183 -14.13 -4.38 7.57
C GLN A 183 -13.47 -3.34 8.50
N GLN A 184 -12.69 -2.41 7.96
CA GLN A 184 -11.93 -1.39 8.69
C GLN A 184 -12.68 -0.06 8.85
N PHE A 185 -13.84 0.11 8.22
CA PHE A 185 -14.67 1.30 8.39
C PHE A 185 -16.16 0.98 8.56
N GLU A 186 -16.89 1.94 9.10
CA GLU A 186 -18.34 1.90 9.31
C GLU A 186 -18.93 3.18 8.73
N CYS A 187 -19.83 3.03 7.76
CA CYS A 187 -20.49 4.13 7.07
C CYS A 187 -21.82 3.61 6.51
N HIS A 188 -22.80 4.50 6.38
CA HIS A 188 -24.07 4.17 5.75
C HIS A 188 -23.89 3.96 4.24
N GLU A 189 -24.53 2.94 3.66
CA GLU A 189 -24.32 2.57 2.25
C GLU A 189 -24.61 3.73 1.29
N SER A 190 -25.66 4.53 1.54
CA SER A 190 -25.95 5.70 0.69
C SER A 190 -24.83 6.75 0.64
N VAL A 191 -24.01 6.83 1.69
CA VAL A 191 -22.85 7.74 1.75
C VAL A 191 -21.67 7.09 1.04
N LEU A 192 -21.48 5.77 1.19
CA LEU A 192 -20.44 5.02 0.48
C LEU A 192 -20.62 5.00 -1.03
N ASP A 193 -21.87 4.88 -1.49
CA ASP A 193 -22.27 4.89 -2.89
C ASP A 193 -22.25 6.29 -3.52
N SER A 194 -21.99 7.34 -2.74
CA SER A 194 -21.94 8.71 -3.25
C SER A 194 -20.77 8.83 -4.25
N ALA A 195 -21.07 9.35 -5.44
CA ALA A 195 -20.07 9.58 -6.46
C ALA A 195 -19.07 10.64 -5.99
N PHE A 196 -17.79 10.33 -6.12
CA PHE A 196 -16.69 11.23 -5.79
C PHE A 196 -15.60 11.13 -6.88
N PRO A 197 -15.92 11.59 -8.11
CA PRO A 197 -15.01 11.49 -9.24
C PRO A 197 -13.85 12.47 -9.10
N GLY A 198 -12.67 12.05 -9.55
CA GLY A 198 -11.48 12.88 -9.55
C GLY A 198 -10.22 12.05 -9.50
N ASP A 199 -9.10 12.72 -9.75
CA ASP A 199 -7.79 12.15 -9.55
C ASP A 199 -7.31 12.42 -8.12
N TRP A 200 -6.41 11.57 -7.63
CA TRP A 200 -5.87 11.70 -6.29
C TRP A 200 -4.35 11.81 -6.35
N VAL A 201 -3.78 12.72 -5.55
CA VAL A 201 -2.33 12.80 -5.34
C VAL A 201 -2.05 12.48 -3.88
N MET A 202 -1.15 11.54 -3.61
CA MET A 202 -0.77 11.17 -2.24
C MET A 202 0.73 11.04 -2.10
N SER A 203 1.20 11.13 -0.85
CA SER A 203 2.61 10.91 -0.54
C SER A 203 3.00 9.45 -0.75
N TRP A 204 4.20 9.20 -1.29
CA TRP A 204 4.76 7.84 -1.39
C TRP A 204 4.82 7.14 -0.03
N ASP A 205 5.11 7.89 1.05
CA ASP A 205 5.15 7.36 2.43
C ASP A 205 3.76 6.94 2.96
N ALA A 206 2.68 7.38 2.32
CA ALA A 206 1.31 6.99 2.63
C ALA A 206 0.90 5.66 1.97
N TRP A 207 1.58 5.25 0.89
CA TRP A 207 1.24 4.08 0.07
C TRP A 207 1.64 2.73 0.71
N ASP A 208 2.26 2.71 1.90
CA ASP A 208 2.80 1.48 2.51
C ASP A 208 1.73 0.52 3.11
N PHE A 209 0.52 0.47 2.54
CA PHE A 209 -0.59 -0.42 2.96
C PHE A 209 -0.80 -0.49 4.48
N ARG A 210 -0.44 0.57 5.19
CA ARG A 210 -0.61 0.69 6.64
C ARG A 210 -1.99 1.26 6.92
N LEU A 211 -2.39 1.22 8.19
CA LEU A 211 -3.53 2.02 8.61
C LEU A 211 -3.22 3.51 8.36
N PRO A 212 -4.17 4.29 7.83
CA PRO A 212 -4.06 5.73 7.74
C PRO A 212 -3.81 6.34 9.12
N THR A 213 -2.93 7.34 9.14
CA THR A 213 -2.68 8.19 10.30
C THR A 213 -3.88 9.08 10.60
N VAL A 214 -3.89 9.68 11.80
CA VAL A 214 -4.92 10.65 12.18
C VAL A 214 -4.87 11.87 11.26
N GLU A 215 -3.67 12.29 10.86
CA GLU A 215 -3.46 13.41 9.94
C GLU A 215 -4.00 13.12 8.54
N GLU A 216 -3.75 11.92 7.99
CA GLU A 216 -4.33 11.52 6.69
C GLU A 216 -5.85 11.47 6.71
N VAL A 217 -6.43 10.97 7.80
CA VAL A 217 -7.90 10.95 7.97
C VAL A 217 -8.47 12.35 8.10
N ALA A 218 -7.80 13.24 8.84
CA ALA A 218 -8.21 14.64 8.96
C ALA A 218 -8.14 15.39 7.62
N SER A 219 -7.08 15.20 6.84
CA SER A 219 -6.98 15.76 5.48
C SER A 219 -8.07 15.22 4.55
N LEU A 220 -8.41 13.93 4.66
CA LEU A 220 -9.51 13.36 3.88
C LEU A 220 -10.87 13.95 4.28
N GLU A 221 -11.10 14.14 5.58
CA GLU A 221 -12.32 14.78 6.10
C GLU A 221 -12.45 16.23 5.58
N GLU A 222 -11.37 16.99 5.55
CA GLU A 222 -11.34 18.35 4.99
C GLU A 222 -11.75 18.34 3.51
N ILE A 223 -11.10 17.50 2.69
CA ILE A 223 -11.42 17.35 1.25
C ILE A 223 -12.89 16.96 1.04
N PHE A 224 -13.39 15.99 1.80
CA PHE A 224 -14.78 15.57 1.68
C PHE A 224 -15.75 16.70 2.05
N ASN A 225 -15.45 17.47 3.09
CA ASN A 225 -16.30 18.57 3.53
C ASN A 225 -16.27 19.79 2.59
N GLU A 226 -15.21 19.95 1.82
CA GLU A 226 -15.11 20.98 0.78
C GLU A 226 -15.88 20.62 -0.49
N GLU A 227 -15.89 19.34 -0.85
CA GLU A 227 -16.34 18.90 -2.17
C GLU A 227 -17.68 18.15 -2.17
N LEU A 228 -18.08 17.53 -1.05
CA LEU A 228 -19.38 16.89 -0.92
C LEU A 228 -20.45 17.86 -0.42
N PRO A 229 -21.70 17.75 -0.90
CA PRO A 229 -22.81 18.55 -0.38
C PRO A 229 -23.10 18.31 1.11
N SER A 230 -22.85 17.09 1.59
CA SER A 230 -23.08 16.69 2.98
C SER A 230 -21.79 16.71 3.76
N LYS A 231 -21.81 17.36 4.93
CA LYS A 231 -20.66 17.32 5.83
C LYS A 231 -20.45 15.93 6.39
N LEU A 232 -19.22 15.45 6.36
CA LEU A 232 -18.80 14.18 6.92
C LEU A 232 -17.89 14.42 8.13
N THR A 233 -18.05 13.57 9.15
CA THR A 233 -17.10 13.44 10.27
C THR A 233 -16.48 12.07 10.25
N LEU A 234 -15.15 12.01 10.30
CA LEU A 234 -14.36 10.80 10.25
C LEU A 234 -13.66 10.59 11.61
N GLU A 235 -13.93 9.46 12.28
CA GLU A 235 -13.42 9.23 13.63
C GLU A 235 -12.93 7.79 13.82
N TRP A 236 -11.67 7.63 14.23
CA TRP A 236 -11.16 6.32 14.65
C TRP A 236 -11.74 5.90 16.00
N LYS A 237 -12.30 4.69 16.08
CA LYS A 237 -12.80 4.11 17.32
C LYS A 237 -12.29 2.69 17.53
N GLN A 238 -12.07 2.34 18.79
CA GLN A 238 -11.94 0.95 19.20
C GLN A 238 -13.32 0.37 19.43
N VAL A 239 -13.63 -0.73 18.75
CA VAL A 239 -14.90 -1.44 18.90
C VAL A 239 -14.65 -2.93 19.04
N GLU A 240 -15.46 -3.59 19.86
CA GLU A 240 -15.44 -5.05 19.96
C GLU A 240 -16.09 -5.66 18.73
N LYS A 241 -15.33 -6.45 17.96
CA LYS A 241 -15.81 -7.20 16.79
C LYS A 241 -15.20 -8.60 16.79
N THR A 242 -15.87 -9.52 16.11
CA THR A 242 -15.24 -10.79 15.73
C THR A 242 -14.11 -10.49 14.76
N ALA A 243 -12.91 -10.94 15.08
CA ALA A 243 -11.71 -10.78 14.29
C ALA A 243 -11.05 -12.14 14.04
N LEU A 244 -10.30 -12.24 12.95
CA LEU A 244 -9.42 -13.37 12.68
C LEU A 244 -8.06 -13.10 13.31
N ILE A 245 -7.70 -13.89 14.32
CA ILE A 245 -6.41 -13.80 15.00
C ILE A 245 -5.43 -14.72 14.30
N VAL A 246 -4.30 -14.17 13.88
CA VAL A 246 -3.21 -14.92 13.23
C VAL A 246 -2.09 -15.10 14.25
N LYS A 247 -1.79 -16.35 14.59
CA LYS A 247 -0.82 -16.73 15.63
C LYS A 247 0.23 -17.70 15.05
N GLY A 248 1.30 -17.92 15.81
CA GLY A 248 2.31 -18.93 15.50
C GLY A 248 3.66 -18.33 15.13
N ASP A 249 4.53 -19.18 14.58
CA ASP A 249 5.85 -18.81 14.08
C ASP A 249 5.87 -18.99 12.57
N TYR A 250 6.33 -17.98 11.84
CA TYR A 250 6.42 -18.09 10.39
C TYR A 250 7.47 -19.14 9.99
N GLU A 251 7.00 -20.14 9.23
CA GLU A 251 7.82 -21.15 8.57
C GLU A 251 7.21 -21.46 7.21
N PHE A 252 7.88 -21.02 6.14
CA PHE A 252 7.36 -21.24 4.79
C PHE A 252 7.57 -22.69 4.33
N SER A 253 6.47 -23.37 4.02
CA SER A 253 6.46 -24.74 3.51
C SER A 253 5.61 -24.80 2.23
N PRO A 254 6.18 -24.69 1.03
CA PRO A 254 5.40 -24.70 -0.20
C PRO A 254 4.60 -26.00 -0.33
N LEU A 255 3.35 -25.91 -0.79
CA LEU A 255 2.51 -27.11 -0.97
C LEU A 255 3.06 -28.00 -2.10
N PRO A 256 2.98 -29.33 -1.94
CA PRO A 256 3.40 -30.27 -2.98
C PRO A 256 2.56 -30.08 -4.25
N ARG A 257 3.26 -30.11 -5.40
CA ARG A 257 2.65 -29.94 -6.72
C ARG A 257 1.70 -31.10 -7.02
N LYS A 258 0.51 -30.82 -7.56
CA LYS A 258 -0.21 -31.82 -8.36
C LYS A 258 0.41 -31.81 -9.75
N GLU A 259 0.82 -32.97 -10.26
CA GLU A 259 1.40 -33.10 -11.61
C GLU A 259 0.45 -32.50 -12.66
N GLY A 260 0.88 -31.49 -13.41
CA GLY A 260 0.08 -30.93 -14.53
C GLY A 260 0.03 -29.41 -14.78
N LYS A 261 0.84 -28.58 -14.09
CA LYS A 261 1.10 -27.09 -14.25
C LYS A 261 0.49 -26.21 -13.14
N PRO A 262 1.07 -25.03 -12.82
CA PRO A 262 2.41 -24.50 -13.09
C PRO A 262 3.32 -24.34 -11.84
N VAL A 263 4.63 -24.34 -12.10
CA VAL A 263 5.75 -23.82 -11.28
C VAL A 263 5.68 -22.27 -11.33
N VAL A 264 6.12 -21.46 -10.36
CA VAL A 264 7.51 -20.95 -10.22
C VAL A 264 7.61 -20.04 -8.98
N VAL A 265 8.58 -20.32 -8.11
CA VAL A 265 9.35 -19.32 -7.34
C VAL A 265 10.53 -18.98 -8.26
N GLU A 266 10.60 -17.75 -8.77
CA GLU A 266 11.80 -17.20 -9.39
C GLU A 266 11.91 -15.75 -8.94
N GLY A 267 12.62 -15.62 -7.84
CA GLY A 267 13.03 -14.40 -7.20
C GLY A 267 13.71 -14.85 -5.91
N GLU A 268 14.77 -14.18 -5.52
CA GLU A 268 15.41 -14.35 -4.20
C GLU A 268 14.46 -13.96 -3.03
N GLU A 269 13.18 -13.71 -3.33
CA GLU A 269 12.09 -13.35 -2.42
C GLU A 269 11.37 -14.63 -1.93
N GLU A 270 11.38 -14.88 -0.62
CA GLU A 270 10.66 -16.00 -0.01
C GLU A 270 9.14 -15.84 -0.16
N GLY A 271 8.44 -16.92 -0.52
CA GLY A 271 7.00 -17.07 -0.28
C GLY A 271 6.10 -16.71 -1.46
N PHE A 272 5.78 -17.71 -2.29
CA PHE A 272 4.64 -17.66 -3.20
C PHE A 272 3.43 -18.36 -2.57
N PHE A 273 2.31 -17.65 -2.41
CA PHE A 273 1.08 -18.20 -1.82
C PHE A 273 0.01 -18.43 -2.88
N LEU A 274 -0.56 -19.62 -2.88
CA LEU A 274 -1.75 -19.93 -3.67
C LEU A 274 -3.01 -19.84 -2.79
N PHE A 275 -3.88 -18.90 -3.13
CA PHE A 275 -5.18 -18.69 -2.50
C PHE A 275 -6.29 -19.37 -3.31
N PRO A 276 -7.06 -20.32 -2.76
CA PRO A 276 -8.12 -21.03 -3.49
C PRO A 276 -9.43 -20.24 -3.65
N VAL A 277 -9.40 -18.90 -3.61
CA VAL A 277 -10.56 -18.02 -3.86
C VAL A 277 -10.26 -17.04 -5.01
N LEU A 278 -11.17 -16.87 -5.97
CA LEU A 278 -11.15 -15.75 -6.94
C LEU A 278 -12.14 -14.66 -6.53
N ARG A 279 -11.80 -13.38 -6.73
CA ARG A 279 -12.73 -12.26 -6.58
C ARG A 279 -13.29 -11.87 -7.94
N ARG A 280 -14.57 -11.45 -8.02
CA ARG A 280 -15.15 -10.92 -9.27
C ARG A 280 -14.36 -9.66 -9.67
N GLY A 281 -13.80 -9.63 -10.88
CA GLY A 281 -12.98 -8.51 -11.38
C GLY A 281 -11.47 -8.72 -11.27
N SER A 282 -10.97 -9.67 -10.47
CA SER A 282 -9.53 -10.01 -10.41
C SER A 282 -9.19 -11.13 -11.41
N LEU A 283 -9.06 -10.80 -12.70
CA LEU A 283 -8.46 -11.71 -13.69
C LEU A 283 -7.04 -12.07 -13.24
N HIS A 284 -6.80 -13.33 -12.83
CA HIS A 284 -5.48 -13.97 -12.57
C HIS A 284 -4.36 -13.04 -12.10
N THR A 285 -4.63 -12.14 -11.16
CA THR A 285 -3.64 -11.14 -10.75
C THR A 285 -2.78 -11.72 -9.65
N PHE A 286 -1.51 -11.88 -9.99
CA PHE A 286 -0.45 -11.92 -9.01
C PHE A 286 -0.52 -10.61 -8.22
N SER A 287 -0.56 -10.72 -6.90
CA SER A 287 -0.50 -9.62 -5.96
C SER A 287 0.78 -9.76 -5.15
N SER A 288 1.37 -8.64 -4.77
CA SER A 288 2.59 -8.65 -3.96
C SER A 288 2.57 -7.49 -2.99
N GLY A 289 3.35 -7.60 -1.90
CA GLY A 289 3.45 -6.54 -0.93
C GLY A 289 4.18 -6.96 0.33
N SER A 290 4.13 -6.12 1.35
CA SER A 290 4.67 -6.41 2.67
C SER A 290 3.85 -7.51 3.37
N PHE A 291 4.37 -8.01 4.50
CA PHE A 291 3.63 -8.93 5.36
C PHE A 291 2.29 -8.35 5.83
N GLN A 292 2.24 -7.05 6.12
CA GLN A 292 1.01 -6.37 6.51
C GLN A 292 -0.03 -6.38 5.38
N ARG A 293 0.41 -6.19 4.12
CA ARG A 293 -0.48 -6.28 2.96
C ARG A 293 -1.01 -7.70 2.76
N LEU A 294 -0.20 -8.73 3.02
CA LEU A 294 -0.67 -10.12 3.01
C LEU A 294 -1.78 -10.33 4.06
N LEU A 295 -1.62 -9.82 5.28
CA LEU A 295 -2.66 -9.93 6.32
C LEU A 295 -3.95 -9.20 5.95
N GLN A 296 -3.85 -8.03 5.31
CA GLN A 296 -5.01 -7.33 4.77
C GLN A 296 -5.72 -8.14 3.68
N ALA A 297 -4.96 -8.70 2.73
CA ALA A 297 -5.50 -9.57 1.68
C ALA A 297 -6.24 -10.78 2.26
N ILE A 298 -5.72 -11.37 3.34
CA ILE A 298 -6.41 -12.44 4.09
C ILE A 298 -7.72 -11.91 4.66
N GLY A 299 -7.69 -10.76 5.34
CA GLY A 299 -8.87 -10.13 5.93
C GLY A 299 -9.94 -9.75 4.90
N GLU A 300 -9.53 -9.30 3.72
CA GLU A 300 -10.38 -9.01 2.56
C GLU A 300 -11.12 -10.28 2.10
N VAL A 301 -10.40 -11.41 1.96
CA VAL A 301 -10.99 -12.69 1.55
C VAL A 301 -11.99 -13.20 2.59
N VAL A 302 -11.60 -13.22 3.87
CA VAL A 302 -12.45 -13.76 4.95
C VAL A 302 -13.48 -12.76 5.49
N ARG A 303 -13.39 -11.48 5.07
CA ARG A 303 -14.25 -10.36 5.50
C ARG A 303 -14.25 -10.12 7.01
N LEU A 304 -13.11 -10.35 7.64
CA LEU A 304 -12.91 -10.14 9.07
C LEU A 304 -11.72 -9.21 9.29
N PRO A 305 -11.78 -8.33 10.30
CA PRO A 305 -10.58 -7.67 10.79
C PRO A 305 -9.53 -8.71 11.16
N VAL A 306 -8.27 -8.46 10.80
CA VAL A 306 -7.16 -9.37 11.10
C VAL A 306 -6.32 -8.78 12.21
N VAL A 307 -6.06 -9.56 13.26
CA VAL A 307 -5.19 -9.20 14.38
C VAL A 307 -3.95 -10.07 14.31
N ASN A 308 -2.78 -9.42 14.22
CA ASN A 308 -1.48 -10.07 14.16
C ASN A 308 -0.97 -10.37 15.58
N GLU A 309 -0.92 -11.64 15.97
CA GLU A 309 -0.34 -12.17 17.21
C GLU A 309 0.76 -13.20 16.89
N ILE A 310 1.48 -13.02 15.76
CA ILE A 310 2.60 -13.89 15.35
C ILE A 310 3.84 -13.58 16.20
N ASN A 311 4.50 -14.63 16.71
CA ASN A 311 5.68 -14.50 17.56
C ASN A 311 6.97 -14.33 16.75
N LYS A 312 7.11 -15.08 15.66
CA LYS A 312 8.22 -14.98 14.71
C LYS A 312 7.74 -14.46 13.37
N LEU A 313 8.00 -13.19 13.10
CA LEU A 313 7.70 -12.57 11.81
C LEU A 313 8.60 -13.13 10.70
N PRO A 314 8.12 -13.14 9.46
CA PRO A 314 8.98 -13.38 8.29
C PRO A 314 10.09 -12.35 8.19
N ASN A 315 11.27 -12.78 7.73
CA ASN A 315 12.40 -11.88 7.45
C ASN A 315 12.40 -11.37 6.00
N THR A 316 11.54 -11.90 5.13
CA THR A 316 11.40 -11.40 3.75
C THR A 316 10.73 -10.02 3.73
N PRO A 317 11.27 -9.06 2.96
CA PRO A 317 10.65 -7.75 2.81
C PRO A 317 9.35 -7.80 1.98
N ARG A 318 9.17 -8.83 1.16
CA ARG A 318 8.09 -8.90 0.18
C ARG A 318 7.52 -10.32 0.06
N PHE A 319 6.22 -10.35 -0.15
CA PHE A 319 5.39 -11.52 -0.36
C PHE A 319 4.79 -11.46 -1.76
N LEU A 320 4.65 -12.61 -2.40
CA LEU A 320 3.92 -12.76 -3.65
C LEU A 320 2.79 -13.77 -3.44
N TRP A 321 1.59 -13.46 -3.90
CA TRP A 321 0.45 -14.36 -3.81
C TRP A 321 -0.42 -14.28 -5.04
N LYS A 322 -1.21 -15.33 -5.26
CA LYS A 322 -2.12 -15.43 -6.39
C LYS A 322 -3.44 -16.03 -5.93
N TYR A 323 -4.50 -15.42 -6.42
CA TYR A 323 -5.87 -15.92 -6.30
C TYR A 323 -6.15 -16.95 -7.40
N GLU A 324 -6.69 -18.11 -7.03
CA GLU A 324 -7.14 -19.20 -7.89
C GLU A 324 -8.48 -19.72 -7.35
N GLY A 325 -9.38 -20.29 -8.16
CA GLY A 325 -10.64 -20.85 -7.65
C GLY A 325 -11.92 -20.16 -8.15
N LYS A 326 -13.00 -20.18 -7.35
CA LYS A 326 -14.32 -19.66 -7.78
C LYS A 326 -14.44 -18.17 -7.51
N ILE A 327 -15.08 -17.46 -8.44
CA ILE A 327 -15.43 -16.04 -8.29
C ILE A 327 -16.46 -15.90 -7.16
N VAL A 328 -16.10 -15.15 -6.12
CA VAL A 328 -17.00 -14.78 -5.03
C VAL A 328 -17.45 -13.33 -5.24
N SER A 329 -18.74 -13.06 -4.98
CA SER A 329 -19.29 -11.70 -4.99
C SER A 329 -18.61 -10.86 -3.91
N GLU A 330 -18.21 -9.64 -4.23
CA GLU A 330 -17.51 -8.72 -3.31
C GLU A 330 -18.29 -8.42 -2.02
N HIS A 331 -19.63 -8.52 -2.04
CA HIS A 331 -20.48 -8.22 -0.88
C HIS A 331 -21.11 -9.46 -0.19
N ALA A 332 -21.06 -10.64 -0.82
CA ALA A 332 -21.65 -11.85 -0.23
C ALA A 332 -20.67 -12.57 0.72
N PRO A 333 -21.10 -13.02 1.92
CA PRO A 333 -20.23 -13.74 2.84
C PRO A 333 -19.54 -14.93 2.16
N LEU A 334 -18.29 -15.20 2.53
CA LEU A 334 -17.55 -16.34 1.99
C LEU A 334 -18.21 -17.64 2.46
N ASP A 335 -18.33 -18.61 1.55
CA ASP A 335 -18.80 -19.95 1.89
C ASP A 335 -17.92 -20.56 3.00
N PRO A 336 -18.48 -21.13 4.08
CA PRO A 336 -17.68 -21.61 5.21
C PRO A 336 -16.66 -22.70 4.84
N ASP A 337 -16.98 -23.59 3.89
CA ASP A 337 -16.07 -24.64 3.45
C ASP A 337 -14.93 -24.05 2.60
N LEU A 338 -15.24 -23.04 1.80
CA LEU A 338 -14.24 -22.28 1.04
C LEU A 338 -13.32 -21.48 1.96
N GLU A 339 -13.87 -20.82 2.98
CA GLU A 339 -13.11 -20.11 4.01
C GLU A 339 -12.15 -21.06 4.74
N LYS A 340 -12.67 -22.21 5.20
CA LYS A 340 -11.86 -23.24 5.85
C LYS A 340 -10.74 -23.73 4.93
N THR A 341 -11.06 -24.06 3.68
CA THR A 341 -10.07 -24.52 2.70
C THR A 341 -8.97 -23.48 2.46
N PHE A 342 -9.34 -22.20 2.39
CA PHE A 342 -8.42 -21.08 2.26
C PHE A 342 -7.47 -20.95 3.46
N LEU A 343 -8.00 -20.95 4.68
CA LEU A 343 -7.21 -20.84 5.91
C LEU A 343 -6.35 -22.08 6.17
N ASP A 344 -6.84 -23.29 5.84
CA ASP A 344 -6.07 -24.53 5.95
C ASP A 344 -4.87 -24.53 4.98
N SER A 345 -5.06 -24.02 3.77
CA SER A 345 -3.99 -23.88 2.77
C SER A 345 -2.90 -22.92 3.26
N LEU A 346 -3.29 -21.78 3.84
CA LEU A 346 -2.36 -20.83 4.43
C LEU A 346 -1.62 -21.40 5.63
N SER A 347 -2.33 -22.07 6.54
CA SER A 347 -1.74 -22.67 7.74
C SER A 347 -0.62 -23.65 7.36
N LYS A 348 -0.86 -24.50 6.35
CA LYS A 348 0.13 -25.45 5.83
C LYS A 348 1.34 -24.77 5.18
N GLN A 349 1.14 -23.63 4.54
CA GLN A 349 2.21 -22.91 3.84
C GLN A 349 3.06 -22.02 4.75
N THR A 350 2.51 -21.57 5.87
CA THR A 350 3.12 -20.51 6.70
C THR A 350 3.44 -20.94 8.12
N GLY A 351 2.88 -22.06 8.58
CA GLY A 351 2.86 -22.43 10.00
C GLY A 351 1.87 -21.61 10.84
N PHE A 352 1.13 -20.67 10.25
CA PHE A 352 0.18 -19.84 10.98
C PHE A 352 -1.03 -20.64 11.48
N GLN A 353 -1.59 -20.16 12.58
CA GLN A 353 -2.85 -20.62 13.13
C GLN A 353 -3.86 -19.49 13.07
N PHE A 354 -5.08 -19.81 12.66
CA PHE A 354 -6.17 -18.85 12.51
C PHE A 354 -7.29 -19.16 13.49
N VAL A 355 -7.68 -18.19 14.31
CA VAL A 355 -8.76 -18.34 15.30
C VAL A 355 -9.71 -17.17 15.18
N LYS A 356 -11.02 -17.41 15.18
CA LYS A 356 -12.03 -16.35 15.25
C LYS A 356 -12.33 -16.03 16.72
N GLU A 357 -12.03 -14.82 17.16
CA GLU A 357 -12.26 -14.38 18.53
C GLU A 357 -12.82 -12.95 18.56
N LYS A 358 -13.50 -12.57 19.66
CA LYS A 358 -13.81 -11.17 19.90
C LYS A 358 -12.54 -10.40 20.27
N ARG A 359 -12.30 -9.27 19.60
CA ARG A 359 -11.20 -8.34 19.90
C ARG A 359 -11.65 -6.91 19.77
N LEU A 360 -10.93 -6.03 20.47
CA LEU A 360 -10.96 -4.60 20.18
C LEU A 360 -10.20 -4.36 18.88
N VAL A 361 -10.88 -3.80 17.89
CA VAL A 361 -10.29 -3.44 16.60
C VAL A 361 -10.52 -1.96 16.34
N HIS A 362 -9.56 -1.32 15.67
CA HIS A 362 -9.70 0.05 15.22
C HIS A 362 -10.56 0.07 13.96
N LYS A 363 -11.65 0.84 13.98
CA LYS A 363 -12.49 1.12 12.82
C LYS A 363 -12.65 2.61 12.62
N LEU A 364 -12.63 3.04 11.36
CA LEU A 364 -12.96 4.40 10.97
C LEU A 364 -14.48 4.53 10.88
N PHE A 365 -15.08 5.38 11.70
CA PHE A 365 -16.50 5.71 11.63
C PHE A 365 -16.68 6.95 10.79
N ILE A 366 -17.53 6.86 9.77
CA ILE A 366 -17.85 7.96 8.85
C ILE A 366 -19.33 8.28 9.05
N LYS A 367 -19.61 9.51 9.42
CA LYS A 367 -20.97 9.98 9.68
C LYS A 367 -21.27 11.19 8.81
N ALA A 368 -22.34 11.12 8.04
CA ALA A 368 -22.91 12.31 7.43
C ALA A 368 -23.69 13.10 8.49
N GLU A 369 -23.45 14.40 8.56
CA GLU A 369 -24.37 15.30 9.24
C GLU A 369 -25.71 15.27 8.49
N PRO A 370 -26.85 15.27 9.20
CA PRO A 370 -28.12 15.40 8.53
C PRO A 370 -28.12 16.73 7.77
N THR A 371 -28.17 16.67 6.45
CA THR A 371 -28.41 17.84 5.62
C THR A 371 -29.71 18.43 6.13
N ILE A 372 -29.65 19.60 6.77
CA ILE A 372 -30.85 20.35 7.12
C ILE A 372 -31.39 20.78 5.77
N GLU A 373 -32.19 19.92 5.12
CA GLU A 373 -33.06 20.35 4.04
C GLU A 373 -33.86 21.49 4.66
N LEU A 374 -33.52 22.71 4.24
CA LEU A 374 -34.29 23.89 4.56
C LEU A 374 -35.72 23.51 4.21
N ARG A 375 -36.57 23.46 5.24
CA ARG A 375 -38.03 23.40 5.12
C ARG A 375 -38.47 24.65 4.33
N GLU A 376 -38.23 24.67 3.03
CA GLU A 376 -38.75 25.69 2.15
C GLU A 376 -40.18 25.31 1.81
N LYS A 377 -41.05 25.81 2.68
CA LYS A 377 -42.34 26.43 2.34
C LYS A 377 -43.29 25.55 1.54
N SER A 378 -43.94 24.63 2.25
CA SER A 378 -45.38 24.42 2.03
C SER A 378 -46.11 25.64 2.62
N ASN A 379 -46.26 26.68 1.82
CA ASN A 379 -47.27 27.72 2.02
C ASN A 379 -48.22 27.68 0.83
#